data_AF-A0A970K5N5-F1
#
_entry.id   AF-A0A970K5N5-F1
#
_cell.length_a   1.000
_cell.length_b   1.000
_cell.length_c   1.000
_cell.angle_alpha   90.00
_cell.angle_beta   90.00
_cell.angle_gamma   90.00
#
_symmetry.space_group_name_H-M   'P 1'
#
loop_
_entity.id
_entity.type
_entity.pdbx_description
1 polymer ?
#
loop_
_entity_poly.entity_id
_entity_poly.type
_entity_poly.pdbx_seq_one_letter_code
_entity_poly.pdbx_strand_id
1 'polypeptide(L)'
;NAAMAGRALRVLAAAFRRHDGVSESFEPDFLERDMCFIGLAGMIDPVRPEVCEAIEKCRTAGIRPIMITGDHIDTAVAIATELGILTPETTAVTGSELDAMSDEEFSRRFQSISVYARVQPEHKTRIVSAWKSAGYVTAMTGDGVNDAPSIKAADIGVGMGITGTDVTKNVADMVLADDNFATIVGAVEEGRRIYDNIRKVVQFLLGTNISEVISILAATLMGFTILRPVHLLWINLITDSFPALALGMERAEKDIMLRKPRSKDDSIFAGGVGLDVLYQGFMVTVLTLAAYFIGHRIETGNWEITNSAVGTTMAFLTMGMAEIFHSFNLRSQRGSLFTMGSFNTALLLGGLISFLLSTAVIYLPGLNAAFGFEPLTAGQYLAALLLAALTIPVVECVKFFQRRFARRRAEA
;
A
#
# COMPACT_ATOMS: atom_id res chain seq x y z
N ASN A 1 -35.63 -17.25 27.86
CA ASN A 1 -34.26 -17.61 27.44
C ASN A 1 -34.05 -17.38 25.94
N ALA A 2 -34.67 -18.15 25.04
CA ALA A 2 -34.46 -18.04 23.59
C ALA A 2 -34.61 -16.61 23.01
N ALA A 3 -35.61 -15.84 23.46
CA ALA A 3 -35.80 -14.45 23.02
C ALA A 3 -34.66 -13.49 23.42
N MET A 4 -34.01 -13.73 24.57
CA MET A 4 -32.85 -12.94 25.02
C MET A 4 -31.57 -13.40 24.32
N ALA A 5 -31.38 -14.72 24.18
CA ALA A 5 -30.25 -15.30 23.44
C ALA A 5 -30.23 -14.84 21.97
N GLY A 6 -31.40 -14.76 21.32
CA GLY A 6 -31.54 -14.24 19.95
C GLY A 6 -31.20 -12.75 19.79
N ARG A 7 -30.98 -12.02 20.89
CA ARG A 7 -30.49 -10.62 20.90
C ARG A 7 -29.01 -10.53 21.33
N ALA A 8 -28.23 -11.60 21.13
CA ALA A 8 -26.84 -11.71 21.56
C ALA A 8 -26.59 -11.54 23.07
N LEU A 9 -27.62 -11.64 23.93
CA LEU A 9 -27.43 -11.53 25.37
C LEU A 9 -26.91 -12.86 25.94
N ARG A 10 -25.84 -12.81 26.73
CA ARG A 10 -25.48 -13.87 27.67
C ARG A 10 -26.49 -13.87 28.80
N VAL A 11 -27.32 -14.91 28.85
CA VAL A 11 -28.45 -15.02 29.80
C VAL A 11 -28.01 -15.80 31.04
N LEU A 12 -28.17 -15.20 32.22
CA LEU A 12 -28.03 -15.84 33.52
C LEU A 12 -29.42 -16.03 34.15
N ALA A 13 -29.66 -17.21 34.72
CA ALA A 13 -30.87 -17.49 35.50
C ALA A 13 -30.55 -17.38 37.00
N ALA A 14 -31.37 -16.63 37.72
CA ALA A 14 -31.28 -16.54 39.17
C ALA A 14 -32.43 -17.33 39.81
N ALA A 15 -32.08 -18.18 40.76
CA ALA A 15 -33.02 -18.91 41.59
C ALA A 15 -32.48 -18.95 43.03
N PHE A 16 -33.36 -19.08 44.01
CA PHE A 16 -32.95 -19.23 45.42
C PHE A 16 -33.76 -20.31 46.12
N ARG A 17 -33.13 -20.91 47.12
CA ARG A 17 -33.79 -21.80 48.07
C ARG A 17 -33.48 -21.33 49.48
N ARG A 18 -34.51 -21.23 50.31
CA ARG A 18 -34.34 -20.91 51.73
C ARG A 18 -34.18 -22.20 52.51
N HIS A 19 -33.18 -22.25 53.39
CA HIS A 19 -32.98 -23.34 54.34
C HIS A 19 -33.26 -22.80 55.74
N ASP A 20 -34.14 -23.46 56.48
CA ASP A 20 -34.56 -23.02 57.82
C ASP A 20 -33.59 -23.47 58.93
N GLY A 21 -32.38 -23.91 58.57
CA GLY A 21 -31.32 -24.39 59.44
C GLY A 21 -30.02 -24.69 58.69
N VAL A 22 -28.99 -25.19 59.38
CA VAL A 22 -27.74 -25.62 58.75
C VAL A 22 -28.00 -26.84 57.88
N SER A 23 -27.58 -26.77 56.61
CA SER A 23 -27.77 -27.86 55.64
C SER A 23 -27.00 -29.11 56.06
N GLU A 24 -27.58 -30.29 55.81
CA GLU A 24 -26.94 -31.59 56.06
C GLU A 24 -25.77 -31.86 55.12
N SER A 25 -25.74 -31.18 53.96
CA SER A 25 -24.67 -31.27 52.97
C SER A 25 -24.48 -29.94 52.23
N PHE A 26 -23.24 -29.68 51.83
CA PHE A 26 -22.85 -28.49 51.05
C PHE A 26 -22.48 -28.84 49.60
N GLU A 27 -22.76 -30.05 49.15
CA GLU A 27 -22.54 -30.46 47.76
C GLU A 27 -23.51 -29.74 46.80
N PRO A 28 -23.05 -29.30 45.60
CA PRO A 28 -23.89 -28.56 44.65
C PRO A 28 -25.19 -29.29 44.30
N ASP A 29 -25.10 -30.59 44.00
CA ASP A 29 -26.26 -31.42 43.65
C ASP A 29 -27.33 -31.49 44.75
N PHE A 30 -26.91 -31.33 46.02
CA PHE A 30 -27.83 -31.32 47.16
C PHE A 30 -28.48 -29.95 47.38
N LEU A 31 -27.72 -28.88 47.16
CA LEU A 31 -28.14 -27.50 47.40
C LEU A 31 -28.96 -26.92 46.23
N GLU A 32 -28.60 -27.24 44.98
CA GLU A 32 -29.14 -26.63 43.74
C GLU A 32 -30.38 -27.37 43.18
N ARG A 33 -31.26 -27.85 44.07
CA ARG A 33 -32.52 -28.53 43.71
C ARG A 33 -33.73 -27.85 44.35
N ASP A 34 -34.90 -27.96 43.73
CA ASP A 34 -36.17 -27.38 44.20
C ASP A 34 -36.09 -25.87 44.50
N MET A 35 -35.34 -25.13 43.69
CA MET A 35 -35.15 -23.69 43.87
C MET A 35 -36.36 -22.90 43.35
N CYS A 36 -36.67 -21.80 44.03
CA CYS A 36 -37.63 -20.81 43.56
C CYS A 36 -36.97 -19.91 42.50
N PHE A 37 -37.48 -19.98 41.28
CA PHE A 37 -37.01 -19.15 40.18
C PHE A 37 -37.32 -17.68 40.44
N ILE A 38 -36.30 -16.81 40.34
CA ILE A 38 -36.44 -15.36 40.53
C ILE A 38 -36.63 -14.68 39.17
N GLY A 39 -35.74 -14.98 38.21
CA GLY A 39 -35.73 -14.29 36.92
C GLY A 39 -34.51 -14.57 36.05
N LEU A 40 -34.48 -13.93 34.89
CA LEU A 40 -33.34 -13.93 33.97
C LEU A 40 -32.70 -12.55 33.91
N ALA A 41 -31.37 -12.50 33.91
CA ALA A 41 -30.60 -11.31 33.60
C ALA A 41 -29.82 -11.54 32.30
N GLY A 42 -29.90 -10.60 31.36
CA GLY A 42 -29.10 -10.61 30.14
C GLY A 42 -27.95 -9.61 30.24
N MET A 43 -26.73 -10.05 29.97
CA MET A 43 -25.57 -9.17 29.78
C MET A 43 -25.07 -9.31 28.35
N ILE A 44 -24.55 -8.24 27.77
CA ILE A 44 -23.97 -8.25 26.42
C ILE A 44 -22.59 -7.63 26.50
N ASP A 45 -21.67 -8.16 25.71
CA ASP A 45 -20.44 -7.46 25.38
C ASP A 45 -20.73 -6.58 24.17
N PRO A 46 -20.90 -5.25 24.33
CA PRO A 46 -21.35 -4.39 23.26
C PRO A 46 -20.28 -4.29 22.17
N VAL A 47 -20.72 -4.32 20.91
CA VAL A 47 -19.84 -3.99 19.79
C VAL A 47 -19.39 -2.54 19.90
N ARG A 48 -18.11 -2.29 19.59
CA ARG A 48 -17.58 -0.93 19.53
C ARG A 48 -18.16 -0.20 18.31
N PRO A 49 -18.66 1.04 18.43
CA PRO A 49 -19.32 1.75 17.32
C PRO A 49 -18.46 1.85 16.05
N GLU A 50 -17.15 2.04 16.20
CA GLU A 50 -16.19 2.18 15.11
C GLU A 50 -15.98 0.88 14.30
N VAL A 51 -16.33 -0.28 14.85
CA VAL A 51 -16.14 -1.58 14.18
C VAL A 51 -17.08 -1.73 13.00
N CYS A 52 -18.32 -1.23 13.11
CA CYS A 52 -19.28 -1.29 12.00
C CYS A 52 -18.74 -0.55 10.76
N GLU A 53 -18.27 0.69 10.94
CA GLU A 53 -17.69 1.48 9.85
C GLU A 53 -16.40 0.82 9.30
N ALA A 54 -15.58 0.25 10.17
CA ALA A 54 -14.36 -0.46 9.77
C ALA A 54 -14.67 -1.70 8.90
N ILE A 55 -15.69 -2.49 9.27
CA ILE A 55 -16.12 -3.66 8.51
C ILE A 55 -16.69 -3.24 7.14
N GLU A 56 -17.48 -2.18 7.08
CA GLU A 56 -17.97 -1.62 5.81
C GLU A 56 -16.83 -1.15 4.90
N LYS A 57 -15.83 -0.46 5.46
CA LYS A 57 -14.62 -0.05 4.72
C LYS A 57 -13.84 -1.25 4.20
N CYS A 58 -13.65 -2.29 5.00
CA CYS A 58 -13.03 -3.54 4.56
C CYS A 58 -13.77 -4.13 3.35
N ARG A 59 -15.09 -4.27 3.43
CA ARG A 59 -15.91 -4.83 2.35
C ARG A 59 -15.83 -3.98 1.08
N THR A 60 -15.92 -2.66 1.22
CA THR A 60 -15.78 -1.71 0.10
C THR A 60 -14.42 -1.83 -0.57
N ALA A 61 -13.36 -2.02 0.23
CA ALA A 61 -11.99 -2.24 -0.23
C ALA A 61 -11.71 -3.65 -0.77
N GLY A 62 -12.73 -4.52 -0.85
CA GLY A 62 -12.63 -5.92 -1.28
C GLY A 62 -11.90 -6.84 -0.30
N ILE A 63 -11.80 -6.44 0.97
CA ILE A 63 -11.20 -7.22 2.05
C ILE A 63 -12.33 -7.99 2.74
N ARG A 64 -12.12 -9.28 2.97
CA ARG A 64 -13.11 -10.14 3.61
C ARG A 64 -12.85 -10.28 5.11
N PRO A 65 -13.68 -9.70 5.99
CA PRO A 65 -13.63 -9.98 7.41
C PRO A 65 -14.21 -11.36 7.72
N ILE A 66 -13.59 -12.06 8.67
CA ILE A 66 -14.02 -13.38 9.15
C ILE A 66 -14.01 -13.34 10.67
N MET A 67 -15.12 -13.74 11.29
CA MET A 67 -15.24 -13.80 12.74
C MET A 67 -14.80 -15.17 13.24
N ILE A 68 -13.89 -15.18 14.22
CA ILE A 68 -13.42 -16.39 14.90
C ILE A 68 -13.58 -16.14 16.40
N THR A 69 -14.48 -16.86 17.07
CA THR A 69 -14.81 -16.62 18.49
C THR A 69 -14.96 -17.91 19.29
N GLY A 70 -14.70 -17.81 20.60
CA GLY A 70 -14.98 -18.84 21.59
C GLY A 70 -16.44 -18.85 22.08
N ASP A 71 -17.26 -17.88 21.66
CA ASP A 71 -18.65 -17.76 22.07
C ASP A 71 -19.56 -18.84 21.47
N HIS A 72 -20.78 -18.93 22.01
CA HIS A 72 -21.83 -19.77 21.45
C HIS A 72 -22.24 -19.30 20.04
N ILE A 73 -22.63 -20.24 19.17
CA ILE A 73 -22.96 -19.95 17.78
C ILE A 73 -24.09 -18.93 17.63
N ASP A 74 -25.14 -19.01 18.46
CA ASP A 74 -26.27 -18.07 18.41
C ASP A 74 -25.83 -16.63 18.68
N THR A 75 -24.96 -16.42 19.67
CA THR A 75 -24.40 -15.10 19.99
C THR A 75 -23.50 -14.60 18.88
N ALA A 76 -22.61 -15.47 18.37
CA ALA A 76 -21.71 -15.14 17.27
C ALA A 76 -22.48 -14.76 15.99
N VAL A 77 -23.54 -15.51 15.65
CA VAL A 77 -24.41 -15.24 14.50
C VAL A 77 -25.11 -13.90 14.66
N ALA A 78 -25.65 -13.60 15.83
CA ALA A 78 -26.33 -12.34 16.10
C ALA A 78 -25.36 -11.14 15.93
N ILE A 79 -24.18 -11.19 16.56
CA ILE A 79 -23.17 -10.12 16.46
C ILE A 79 -22.64 -10.00 15.02
N ALA A 80 -22.33 -11.12 14.37
CA ALA A 80 -21.82 -11.10 13.00
C ALA A 80 -22.84 -10.58 11.99
N THR A 81 -24.14 -10.80 12.23
CA THR A 81 -25.22 -10.25 11.40
C THR A 81 -25.34 -8.74 11.60
N GLU A 82 -25.27 -8.28 12.86
CA GLU A 82 -25.29 -6.85 13.20
C GLU A 82 -24.11 -6.10 12.58
N LEU A 83 -22.91 -6.68 12.62
CA LEU A 83 -21.69 -6.12 12.01
C LEU A 83 -21.64 -6.29 10.48
N GLY A 84 -22.57 -7.04 9.87
CA GLY A 84 -22.56 -7.32 8.43
C GLY A 84 -21.42 -8.24 7.96
N ILE A 85 -20.86 -9.05 8.86
CA ILE A 85 -19.87 -10.10 8.56
C ILE A 85 -20.59 -11.35 8.03
N LEU A 86 -21.72 -11.71 8.65
CA LEU A 86 -22.59 -12.78 8.19
C LEU A 86 -23.63 -12.21 7.22
N THR A 87 -23.65 -12.76 6.01
CA THR A 87 -24.63 -12.44 4.96
C THR A 87 -25.46 -13.67 4.63
N PRO A 88 -26.63 -13.54 3.96
CA PRO A 88 -27.46 -14.68 3.56
C PRO A 88 -26.74 -15.71 2.68
N GLU A 89 -25.65 -15.32 2.03
CA GLU A 89 -24.82 -16.16 1.14
C GLU A 89 -23.73 -16.94 1.89
N THR A 90 -23.52 -16.62 3.17
CA THR A 90 -22.43 -17.16 3.99
C THR A 90 -22.97 -17.91 5.20
N THR A 91 -22.20 -18.89 5.68
CA THR A 91 -22.61 -19.77 6.78
C THR A 91 -21.76 -19.54 8.03
N ALA A 92 -22.35 -19.84 9.19
CA ALA A 92 -21.65 -19.98 10.46
C ALA A 92 -21.45 -21.46 10.77
N VAL A 93 -20.29 -21.81 11.35
CA VAL A 93 -19.96 -23.18 11.77
C VAL A 93 -19.38 -23.20 13.17
N THR A 94 -19.53 -24.31 13.87
CA THR A 94 -18.90 -24.58 15.17
C THR A 94 -17.56 -25.27 15.01
N GLY A 95 -16.69 -25.19 16.03
CA GLY A 95 -15.45 -25.96 16.08
C GLY A 95 -15.66 -27.48 15.93
N SER A 96 -16.72 -28.03 16.54
CA SER A 96 -17.09 -29.44 16.39
C SER A 96 -17.48 -29.83 14.97
N GLU A 97 -18.20 -28.96 14.26
CA GLU A 97 -18.52 -29.19 12.84
C GLU A 97 -17.27 -29.08 11.98
N LEU A 98 -16.36 -28.16 12.32
CA LEU A 98 -15.07 -28.05 11.64
C LEU A 98 -14.21 -29.30 11.81
N ASP A 99 -14.16 -29.88 13.01
CA ASP A 99 -13.45 -31.15 13.28
C ASP A 99 -14.03 -32.34 12.52
N ALA A 100 -15.34 -32.35 12.30
CA ALA A 100 -16.01 -33.38 11.52
C ALA A 100 -15.73 -33.27 10.01
N MET A 101 -15.35 -32.08 9.51
CA MET A 101 -15.01 -31.88 8.09
C MET A 101 -13.62 -32.41 7.78
N SER A 102 -13.53 -33.24 6.75
CA SER A 102 -12.24 -33.58 6.12
C SER A 102 -11.56 -32.33 5.53
N ASP A 103 -10.25 -32.40 5.30
CA ASP A 103 -9.51 -31.28 4.70
C ASP A 103 -9.97 -30.99 3.26
N GLU A 104 -10.36 -32.01 2.50
CA GLU A 104 -10.94 -31.84 1.16
C GLU A 104 -12.31 -31.16 1.20
N GLU A 105 -13.16 -31.51 2.18
CA GLU A 105 -14.45 -30.84 2.36
C GLU A 105 -14.26 -29.38 2.79
N PHE A 106 -13.39 -29.15 3.77
CA PHE A 106 -13.11 -27.81 4.26
C PHE A 106 -12.51 -26.92 3.15
N SER A 107 -11.59 -27.45 2.34
CA SER A 107 -11.01 -26.74 1.20
C SER A 107 -12.05 -26.29 0.15
N ARG A 108 -13.19 -26.98 0.04
CA ARG A 108 -14.30 -26.56 -0.84
C ARG A 108 -15.25 -25.55 -0.20
N ARG A 109 -15.39 -25.59 1.13
CA ARG A 109 -16.40 -24.81 1.87
C ARG A 109 -15.86 -23.58 2.59
N PHE A 110 -14.55 -23.47 2.83
CA PHE A 110 -13.99 -22.39 3.65
C PHE A 110 -14.37 -20.99 3.14
N GLN A 111 -14.52 -20.81 1.81
CA GLN A 111 -14.96 -19.56 1.21
C GLN A 111 -16.45 -19.24 1.43
N SER A 112 -17.30 -20.19 1.81
CA SER A 112 -18.69 -19.86 2.17
C SER A 112 -18.84 -19.56 3.66
N ILE A 113 -17.82 -19.81 4.48
CA ILE A 113 -17.90 -19.67 5.93
C ILE A 113 -17.34 -18.30 6.35
N SER A 114 -18.13 -17.53 7.11
CA SER A 114 -17.73 -16.21 7.62
C SER A 114 -17.64 -16.13 9.14
N VAL A 115 -18.21 -17.10 9.85
CA VAL A 115 -18.23 -17.15 11.32
C VAL A 115 -17.84 -18.53 11.79
N TYR A 116 -16.83 -18.60 12.66
CA TYR A 116 -16.40 -19.80 13.34
C TYR A 116 -16.60 -19.60 14.85
N ALA A 117 -17.49 -20.37 15.46
CA ALA A 117 -17.85 -20.28 16.87
C ALA A 117 -17.32 -21.48 17.67
N ARG A 118 -17.14 -21.33 19.00
CA ARG A 118 -16.58 -22.38 19.87
C ARG A 118 -15.28 -22.99 19.34
N VAL A 119 -14.39 -22.16 18.78
CA VAL A 119 -13.14 -22.64 18.18
C VAL A 119 -12.06 -22.95 19.22
N GLN A 120 -11.25 -23.95 18.93
CA GLN A 120 -10.03 -24.29 19.65
C GLN A 120 -8.78 -23.67 18.99
N PRO A 121 -7.63 -23.58 19.68
CA PRO A 121 -6.41 -23.00 19.12
C PRO A 121 -5.99 -23.62 17.76
N GLU A 122 -6.14 -24.94 17.62
CA GLU A 122 -5.79 -25.71 16.43
C GLU A 122 -6.68 -25.32 15.23
N HIS A 123 -7.96 -25.03 15.49
CA HIS A 123 -8.91 -24.58 14.48
C HIS A 123 -8.48 -23.25 13.87
N LYS A 124 -7.99 -22.30 14.69
CA LYS A 124 -7.54 -20.99 14.21
C LYS A 124 -6.42 -21.13 13.19
N THR A 125 -5.42 -21.96 13.49
CA THR A 125 -4.30 -22.24 12.57
C THR A 125 -4.78 -22.94 11.30
N ARG A 126 -5.72 -23.90 11.41
CA ARG A 126 -6.30 -24.60 10.24
C ARG A 126 -7.04 -23.64 9.31
N ILE A 127 -7.84 -22.74 9.85
CA ILE A 127 -8.58 -21.72 9.09
C ILE A 127 -7.60 -20.81 8.34
N VAL A 128 -6.63 -20.21 9.04
CA VAL A 128 -5.63 -19.32 8.44
C VAL A 128 -4.86 -20.03 7.32
N SER A 129 -4.45 -21.28 7.55
CA SER A 129 -3.70 -22.07 6.57
C SER A 129 -4.51 -22.37 5.32
N ALA A 130 -5.81 -22.61 5.43
CA ALA A 130 -6.68 -22.84 4.28
C ALA A 130 -6.80 -21.59 3.39
N TRP A 131 -7.04 -20.42 3.99
CA TRP A 131 -7.10 -19.15 3.26
C TRP A 131 -5.77 -18.81 2.57
N LYS A 132 -4.66 -18.99 3.28
CA LYS A 132 -3.31 -18.76 2.76
C LYS A 132 -2.96 -19.70 1.61
N SER A 133 -3.31 -20.98 1.73
CA SER A 133 -3.06 -21.99 0.68
C SER A 133 -3.88 -21.74 -0.58
N ALA A 134 -5.02 -21.06 -0.46
CA ALA A 134 -5.82 -20.63 -1.60
C ALA A 134 -5.30 -19.34 -2.27
N GLY A 135 -4.14 -18.82 -1.85
CA GLY A 135 -3.48 -17.66 -2.45
C GLY A 135 -3.91 -16.30 -1.91
N TYR A 136 -4.76 -16.26 -0.88
CA TYR A 136 -5.13 -15.01 -0.22
C TYR A 136 -4.03 -14.56 0.77
N VAL A 137 -3.85 -13.24 0.90
CA VAL A 137 -3.04 -12.66 1.97
C VAL A 137 -3.90 -12.58 3.23
N THR A 138 -3.44 -13.21 4.30
CA THR A 138 -4.18 -13.38 5.55
C THR A 138 -3.64 -12.51 6.66
N ALA A 139 -4.54 -11.83 7.39
CA ALA A 139 -4.23 -11.13 8.63
C ALA A 139 -4.99 -11.80 9.78
N MET A 140 -4.29 -12.23 10.83
CA MET A 140 -4.88 -12.92 11.98
C MET A 140 -4.65 -12.11 13.25
N THR A 141 -5.73 -11.80 13.97
CA THR A 141 -5.69 -11.07 15.23
C THR A 141 -5.83 -12.02 16.42
N GLY A 142 -5.09 -11.77 17.50
CA GLY A 142 -5.27 -12.49 18.76
C GLY A 142 -4.62 -11.81 19.96
N ASP A 143 -5.08 -12.16 21.15
CA ASP A 143 -4.66 -11.60 22.43
C ASP A 143 -4.03 -12.65 23.35
N GLY A 144 -4.60 -13.85 23.40
CA GLY A 144 -4.17 -14.94 24.27
C GLY A 144 -3.01 -15.78 23.71
N VAL A 145 -2.24 -16.43 24.60
CA VAL A 145 -1.13 -17.35 24.25
C VAL A 145 -1.56 -18.41 23.24
N ASN A 146 -2.83 -18.84 23.33
CA ASN A 146 -3.47 -19.79 22.43
C ASN A 146 -3.52 -19.33 20.96
N ASP A 147 -3.44 -18.02 20.70
CA ASP A 147 -3.52 -17.46 19.36
C ASP A 147 -2.15 -17.35 18.69
N ALA A 148 -1.07 -17.46 19.46
CA ALA A 148 0.30 -17.33 18.96
C ALA A 148 0.61 -18.25 17.75
N PRO A 149 0.19 -19.53 17.72
CA PRO A 149 0.39 -20.37 16.54
C PRO A 149 -0.30 -19.83 15.27
N SER A 150 -1.54 -19.34 15.42
CA SER A 150 -2.33 -18.83 14.29
C SER A 150 -1.86 -17.46 13.81
N ILE A 151 -1.43 -16.59 14.73
CA ILE A 151 -0.78 -15.30 14.44
C ILE A 151 0.49 -15.55 13.62
N LYS A 152 1.33 -16.51 14.04
CA LYS A 152 2.56 -16.87 13.32
C LYS A 152 2.32 -17.49 11.95
N ALA A 153 1.21 -18.22 11.78
CA ALA A 153 0.88 -18.90 10.54
C ALA A 153 0.38 -17.93 9.45
N ALA A 154 -0.24 -16.81 9.85
CA ALA A 154 -0.75 -15.78 8.95
C ALA A 154 0.36 -15.12 8.13
N ASP A 155 -0.01 -14.37 7.08
CA ASP A 155 0.94 -13.51 6.38
C ASP A 155 1.24 -12.23 7.18
N ILE A 156 0.27 -11.79 7.98
CA ILE A 156 0.39 -10.68 8.92
C ILE A 156 -0.25 -11.10 10.25
N GLY A 157 0.59 -11.34 11.25
CA GLY A 157 0.15 -11.56 12.63
C GLY A 157 -0.13 -10.24 13.34
N VAL A 158 -1.30 -10.11 13.97
CA VAL A 158 -1.72 -8.89 14.69
C VAL A 158 -1.97 -9.20 16.16
N GLY A 159 -1.16 -8.60 17.03
CA GLY A 159 -1.27 -8.74 18.49
C GLY A 159 -1.99 -7.55 19.13
N MET A 160 -2.69 -7.80 20.23
CA MET A 160 -3.31 -6.76 21.06
C MET A 160 -2.27 -6.11 22.00
N GLY A 161 -2.26 -4.78 22.09
CA GLY A 161 -1.29 -4.02 22.88
C GLY A 161 -1.63 -3.96 24.37
N ILE A 162 -2.91 -3.84 24.71
CA ILE A 162 -3.37 -3.70 26.10
C ILE A 162 -3.72 -5.06 26.68
N THR A 163 -4.63 -5.78 26.04
CA THR A 163 -5.13 -7.09 26.49
C THR A 163 -4.24 -8.26 26.08
N GLY A 164 -3.36 -8.06 25.09
CA GLY A 164 -2.52 -9.13 24.55
C GLY A 164 -1.37 -9.52 25.48
N THR A 165 -1.14 -10.84 25.55
CA THR A 165 -0.01 -11.43 26.27
C THR A 165 1.34 -11.10 25.63
N ASP A 166 2.42 -11.15 26.39
CA ASP A 166 3.77 -10.93 25.84
C ASP A 166 4.12 -11.97 24.76
N VAL A 167 3.53 -13.16 24.83
CA VAL A 167 3.74 -14.20 23.82
C VAL A 167 3.15 -13.78 22.47
N THR A 168 1.91 -13.25 22.44
CA THR A 168 1.28 -12.82 21.19
C THR A 168 1.94 -11.58 20.61
N LYS A 169 2.37 -10.64 21.45
CA LYS A 169 3.12 -9.44 21.03
C LYS A 169 4.46 -9.76 20.38
N ASN A 170 5.20 -10.75 20.90
CA ASN A 170 6.50 -11.15 20.36
C ASN A 170 6.39 -11.94 19.05
N VAL A 171 5.24 -12.55 18.79
CA VAL A 171 5.00 -13.38 17.59
C VAL A 171 4.32 -12.59 16.47
N ALA A 172 3.64 -11.48 16.80
CA ALA A 172 2.96 -10.64 15.83
C ALA A 172 3.93 -9.77 15.00
N ASP A 173 3.58 -9.54 13.73
CA ASP A 173 4.26 -8.59 12.85
C ASP A 173 3.82 -7.14 13.14
N MET A 174 2.61 -6.97 13.68
CA MET A 174 2.01 -5.69 14.06
C MET A 174 1.33 -5.78 15.41
N VAL A 175 1.50 -4.77 16.27
CA VAL A 175 0.84 -4.68 17.58
C VAL A 175 -0.09 -3.46 17.62
N LEU A 176 -1.35 -3.66 18.00
CA LEU A 176 -2.34 -2.60 18.12
C LEU A 176 -2.23 -1.95 19.50
N ALA A 177 -1.66 -0.75 19.57
CA ALA A 177 -1.46 -0.05 20.85
C ALA A 177 -2.77 0.29 21.59
N ASP A 178 -3.89 0.33 20.88
CA ASP A 178 -5.21 0.76 21.35
C ASP A 178 -6.26 -0.37 21.38
N ASP A 179 -5.87 -1.61 21.02
CA ASP A 179 -6.76 -2.77 20.92
C ASP A 179 -7.97 -2.54 19.99
N ASN A 180 -7.83 -1.69 18.97
CA ASN A 180 -8.94 -1.32 18.08
C ASN A 180 -8.84 -1.96 16.69
N PHE A 181 -9.90 -2.67 16.28
CA PHE A 181 -10.01 -3.23 14.93
C PHE A 181 -9.95 -2.15 13.84
N ALA A 182 -10.49 -0.95 14.08
CA ALA A 182 -10.44 0.15 13.12
C ALA A 182 -9.01 0.54 12.73
N THR A 183 -8.05 0.36 13.66
CA THR A 183 -6.62 0.64 13.43
C THR A 183 -6.02 -0.31 12.38
N ILE A 184 -6.50 -1.55 12.29
CA ILE A 184 -6.09 -2.48 11.22
C ILE A 184 -6.51 -1.92 9.86
N VAL A 185 -7.72 -1.40 9.74
CA VAL A 185 -8.22 -0.83 8.47
C VAL A 185 -7.39 0.38 8.05
N GLY A 186 -7.04 1.25 9.01
CA GLY A 186 -6.12 2.37 8.77
C GLY A 186 -4.73 1.90 8.34
N ALA A 187 -4.20 0.84 8.96
CA ALA A 187 -2.93 0.24 8.55
C ALA A 187 -2.97 -0.34 7.13
N VAL A 188 -4.09 -0.92 6.71
CA VAL A 188 -4.25 -1.39 5.31
C VAL A 188 -4.27 -0.21 4.33
N GLU A 189 -4.97 0.88 4.65
CA GLU A 189 -4.98 2.10 3.83
C GLU A 189 -3.56 2.67 3.67
N GLU A 190 -2.82 2.77 4.77
CA GLU A 190 -1.43 3.23 4.77
C GLU A 190 -0.49 2.28 4.01
N GLY A 191 -0.67 0.96 4.18
CA GLY A 191 0.11 -0.04 3.43
C GLY A 191 -0.10 0.06 1.92
N ARG A 192 -1.35 0.29 1.47
CA ARG A 192 -1.66 0.56 0.05
C ARG A 192 -0.99 1.85 -0.43
N ARG A 193 -0.99 2.91 0.39
CA ARG A 193 -0.37 4.20 0.06
C ARG A 193 1.14 4.05 -0.14
N ILE A 194 1.80 3.40 0.81
CA ILE A 194 3.25 3.15 0.75
C ILE A 194 3.60 2.35 -0.50
N TYR A 195 2.83 1.31 -0.82
CA TYR A 195 3.06 0.51 -2.03
C TYR A 195 2.92 1.32 -3.32
N ASP A 196 1.85 2.12 -3.46
CA ASP A 196 1.66 3.00 -4.63
C ASP A 196 2.81 4.00 -4.76
N ASN A 197 3.31 4.54 -3.65
CA ASN A 197 4.46 5.45 -3.64
C ASN A 197 5.76 4.73 -4.04
N ILE A 198 6.03 3.53 -3.53
CA ILE A 198 7.18 2.71 -3.94
C ILE A 198 7.14 2.46 -5.45
N ARG A 199 5.97 2.16 -6.02
CA ARG A 199 5.82 1.96 -7.47
C ARG A 199 6.15 3.23 -8.25
N LYS A 200 5.73 4.41 -7.78
CA LYS A 200 6.08 5.70 -8.40
C LYS A 200 7.58 5.95 -8.37
N VAL A 201 8.23 5.67 -7.24
CA VAL A 201 9.69 5.82 -7.08
C VAL A 201 10.45 4.87 -8.00
N VAL A 202 10.05 3.59 -8.05
CA VAL A 202 10.69 2.61 -8.93
C VAL A 202 10.48 2.97 -10.39
N GLN A 203 9.28 3.40 -10.78
CA GLN A 203 9.01 3.89 -12.13
C GLN A 203 9.87 5.10 -12.48
N PHE A 204 10.02 6.05 -11.56
CA PHE A 204 10.86 7.23 -11.73
C PHE A 204 12.31 6.83 -11.98
N LEU A 205 12.93 6.12 -11.02
CA LEU A 205 14.34 5.74 -11.09
C LEU A 205 14.65 4.83 -12.28
N LEU A 206 13.76 3.90 -12.64
CA LEU A 206 13.98 3.08 -13.82
C LEU A 206 13.81 3.89 -15.11
N GLY A 207 12.87 4.83 -15.15
CA GLY A 207 12.69 5.73 -16.30
C GLY A 207 13.93 6.59 -16.55
N THR A 208 14.51 7.17 -15.49
CA THR A 208 15.72 8.00 -15.57
C THR A 208 16.93 7.16 -16.04
N ASN A 209 17.19 6.03 -15.37
CA ASN A 209 18.25 5.10 -15.75
C ASN A 209 18.14 4.60 -17.20
N ILE A 210 16.94 4.27 -17.68
CA ILE A 210 16.74 3.88 -19.08
C ILE A 210 17.11 5.02 -20.02
N SER A 211 16.75 6.27 -19.69
CA SER A 211 17.13 7.43 -20.50
C SER A 211 18.64 7.66 -20.56
N GLU A 212 19.35 7.47 -19.44
CA GLU A 212 20.80 7.58 -19.36
C GLU A 212 21.47 6.53 -20.27
N VAL A 213 21.07 5.26 -20.12
CA VAL A 213 21.61 4.15 -20.90
C VAL A 213 21.38 4.36 -22.39
N ILE A 214 20.15 4.71 -22.80
CA ILE A 214 19.83 4.95 -24.23
C ILE A 214 20.61 6.16 -24.75
N SER A 215 20.77 7.23 -23.95
CA SER A 215 21.51 8.44 -24.36
C SER A 215 22.99 8.13 -24.61
N ILE A 216 23.63 7.39 -23.71
CA ILE A 216 25.04 6.99 -23.84
C ILE A 216 25.20 6.05 -25.05
N LEU A 217 24.32 5.07 -25.20
CA LEU A 217 24.34 4.15 -26.33
C LEU A 217 24.20 4.90 -27.65
N ALA A 218 23.22 5.79 -27.76
CA ALA A 218 22.99 6.61 -28.95
C ALA A 218 24.21 7.49 -29.28
N ALA A 219 24.77 8.18 -28.29
CA ALA A 219 25.95 9.02 -28.47
C ALA A 219 27.19 8.20 -28.90
N THR A 220 27.40 7.05 -28.28
CA THR A 220 28.51 6.13 -28.60
C THR A 220 28.40 5.60 -30.03
N LEU A 221 27.19 5.20 -30.46
CA LEU A 221 26.93 4.76 -31.83
C LEU A 221 27.15 5.88 -32.87
N MET A 222 26.88 7.13 -32.50
CA MET A 222 27.14 8.30 -33.33
C MET A 222 28.61 8.77 -33.26
N GLY A 223 29.41 8.27 -32.33
CA GLY A 223 30.85 8.57 -32.23
C GLY A 223 31.21 9.80 -31.40
N PHE A 224 30.34 10.24 -30.48
CA PHE A 224 30.63 11.35 -29.56
C PHE A 224 30.32 11.01 -28.11
N THR A 225 30.83 11.81 -27.17
CA THR A 225 30.53 11.69 -25.73
C THR A 225 29.46 12.71 -25.35
N ILE A 226 28.29 12.24 -24.92
CA ILE A 226 27.20 13.11 -24.47
C ILE A 226 27.38 13.56 -23.01
N LEU A 227 27.79 12.64 -22.13
CA LEU A 227 27.98 12.84 -20.70
C LEU A 227 29.16 12.00 -20.23
N ARG A 228 29.89 12.49 -19.22
CA ARG A 228 30.96 11.75 -18.55
C ARG A 228 30.38 10.93 -17.39
N PRO A 229 31.05 9.84 -16.94
CA PRO A 229 30.58 9.06 -15.79
C PRO A 229 30.32 9.88 -14.52
N VAL A 230 31.12 10.92 -14.29
CA VAL A 230 30.95 11.83 -13.14
C VAL A 230 29.64 12.65 -13.21
N HIS A 231 29.15 12.96 -14.42
CA HIS A 231 27.88 13.65 -14.63
C HIS A 231 26.71 12.73 -14.30
N LEU A 232 26.76 11.47 -14.73
CA LEU A 232 25.76 10.46 -14.43
C LEU A 232 25.69 10.15 -12.93
N LEU A 233 26.85 10.09 -12.26
CA LEU A 233 26.89 9.96 -10.80
C LEU A 233 26.19 11.14 -10.10
N TRP A 234 26.40 12.36 -10.60
CA TRP A 234 25.71 13.54 -10.05
C TRP A 234 24.19 13.47 -10.25
N ILE A 235 23.74 13.06 -11.43
CA ILE A 235 22.32 12.90 -11.73
C ILE A 235 21.70 11.86 -10.78
N ASN A 236 22.22 10.64 -10.77
CA ASN A 236 21.69 9.54 -9.98
C ASN A 236 21.75 9.77 -8.46
N LEU A 237 22.85 10.34 -7.94
CA LEU A 237 23.02 10.48 -6.48
C LEU A 237 22.42 11.77 -5.94
N ILE A 238 22.50 12.88 -6.67
CA ILE A 238 22.09 14.19 -6.17
C ILE A 238 20.74 14.58 -6.75
N THR A 239 20.63 14.58 -8.08
CA THR A 239 19.46 15.16 -8.76
C THR A 239 18.21 14.30 -8.59
N ASP A 240 18.36 12.97 -8.69
CA ASP A 240 17.24 12.03 -8.61
C ASP A 240 16.84 11.67 -7.18
N SER A 241 17.79 11.69 -6.23
CA SER A 241 17.54 11.27 -4.86
C SER A 241 16.47 12.11 -4.15
N PHE A 242 16.50 13.44 -4.31
CA PHE A 242 15.53 14.30 -3.62
C PHE A 242 14.10 14.14 -4.17
N PRO A 243 13.85 14.17 -5.50
CA PRO A 243 12.54 13.87 -6.05
C PRO A 243 12.05 12.45 -5.72
N ALA A 244 12.93 11.44 -5.74
CA ALA A 244 12.58 10.07 -5.39
C ALA A 244 12.09 9.96 -3.93
N LEU A 245 12.82 10.55 -2.98
CA LEU A 245 12.39 10.58 -1.57
C LEU A 245 11.07 11.31 -1.39
N ALA A 246 10.88 12.43 -2.10
CA ALA A 246 9.66 13.20 -2.03
C ALA A 246 8.43 12.49 -2.63
N LEU A 247 8.62 11.70 -3.69
CA LEU A 247 7.59 10.84 -4.26
C LEU A 247 7.17 9.73 -3.28
N GLY A 248 8.11 9.24 -2.46
CA GLY A 248 7.84 8.33 -1.35
C GLY A 248 6.85 8.89 -0.32
N MET A 249 6.78 10.22 -0.18
CA MET A 249 5.92 10.93 0.77
C MET A 249 4.59 11.43 0.18
N GLU A 250 4.24 11.02 -1.03
CA GLU A 250 2.98 11.44 -1.65
C GLU A 250 1.76 10.94 -0.84
N ARG A 251 0.67 11.71 -0.89
CA ARG A 251 -0.59 11.37 -0.22
C ARG A 251 -1.30 10.24 -0.95
N ALA A 252 -2.15 9.50 -0.22
CA ALA A 252 -3.02 8.48 -0.79
C ALA A 252 -3.96 9.09 -1.85
N GLU A 253 -4.22 8.32 -2.90
CA GLU A 253 -5.25 8.65 -3.89
C GLU A 253 -6.65 8.42 -3.29
N LYS A 254 -7.65 9.21 -3.73
CA LYS A 254 -9.00 9.21 -3.11
C LYS A 254 -9.72 7.86 -3.20
N ASP A 255 -9.35 7.04 -4.16
CA ASP A 255 -9.95 5.73 -4.44
C ASP A 255 -9.14 4.57 -3.86
N ILE A 256 -8.15 4.82 -3.00
CA ILE A 256 -7.26 3.79 -2.48
C ILE A 256 -8.00 2.65 -1.73
N MET A 257 -9.07 2.98 -1.02
CA MET A 257 -9.96 2.03 -0.32
C MET A 257 -11.18 1.61 -1.16
N LEU A 258 -11.27 2.03 -2.43
CA LEU A 258 -12.31 1.56 -3.37
C LEU A 258 -11.78 0.49 -4.33
N ARG A 259 -10.45 0.35 -4.42
CA ARG A 259 -9.79 -0.68 -5.24
C ARG A 259 -9.80 -2.03 -4.52
N LYS A 260 -9.92 -3.11 -5.28
CA LYS A 260 -9.75 -4.48 -4.76
C LYS A 260 -8.29 -4.72 -4.32
N PRO A 261 -8.02 -5.68 -3.40
CA PRO A 261 -6.67 -6.08 -3.06
C PRO A 261 -5.90 -6.52 -4.31
N ARG A 262 -4.62 -6.16 -4.39
CA ARG A 262 -3.72 -6.58 -5.48
C ARG A 262 -3.48 -8.09 -5.43
N SER A 263 -3.14 -8.69 -6.57
CA SER A 263 -2.69 -10.08 -6.58
C SER A 263 -1.31 -10.18 -5.93
N LYS A 264 -1.05 -11.33 -5.29
CA LYS A 264 0.27 -11.66 -4.74
C LYS A 264 1.33 -11.76 -5.84
N ASP A 265 0.92 -12.21 -7.02
CA ASP A 265 1.79 -12.44 -8.18
C ASP A 265 1.94 -11.19 -9.07
N ASP A 266 1.33 -10.05 -8.69
CA ASP A 266 1.48 -8.81 -9.43
C ASP A 266 2.92 -8.30 -9.34
N SER A 267 3.61 -8.27 -10.49
CA SER A 267 4.92 -7.64 -10.64
C SER A 267 4.83 -6.13 -10.44
N ILE A 268 5.93 -5.51 -10.03
CA ILE A 268 6.03 -4.05 -9.90
C ILE A 268 5.73 -3.32 -11.22
N PHE A 269 5.97 -3.98 -12.35
CA PHE A 269 5.72 -3.50 -13.71
C PHE A 269 4.28 -3.73 -14.23
N ALA A 270 3.40 -4.34 -13.43
CA ALA A 270 2.02 -4.62 -13.82
C ALA A 270 1.24 -3.34 -14.14
N GLY A 271 0.14 -3.45 -14.90
CA GLY A 271 -0.71 -2.30 -15.21
C GLY A 271 -0.09 -1.27 -16.16
N GLY A 272 0.89 -1.67 -16.98
CA GLY A 272 1.48 -0.84 -18.04
C GLY A 272 2.72 -0.05 -17.64
N VAL A 273 3.17 -0.14 -16.38
CA VAL A 273 4.34 0.61 -15.88
C VAL A 273 5.60 0.31 -16.69
N GLY A 274 5.81 -0.94 -17.14
CA GLY A 274 6.97 -1.28 -17.98
C GLY A 274 7.01 -0.52 -19.32
N LEU A 275 5.86 -0.38 -20.00
CA LEU A 275 5.76 0.45 -21.21
C LEU A 275 5.92 1.94 -20.87
N ASP A 276 5.39 2.36 -19.72
CA ASP A 276 5.51 3.72 -19.26
C ASP A 276 6.99 4.11 -19.04
N VAL A 277 7.79 3.23 -18.42
CA VAL A 277 9.25 3.40 -18.23
C VAL A 277 9.98 3.53 -19.57
N LEU A 278 9.66 2.68 -20.56
CA LEU A 278 10.35 2.68 -21.86
C LEU A 278 10.12 3.98 -22.65
N TYR A 279 8.87 4.43 -22.78
CA TYR A 279 8.60 5.66 -23.53
C TYR A 279 9.15 6.89 -22.81
N GLN A 280 9.09 6.93 -21.47
CA GLN A 280 9.62 8.02 -20.66
C GLN A 280 11.13 8.12 -20.82
N GLY A 281 11.82 6.98 -20.74
CA GLY A 281 13.26 6.90 -20.98
C GLY A 281 13.63 7.41 -22.36
N PHE A 282 12.94 6.92 -23.41
CA PHE A 282 13.17 7.36 -24.77
C PHE A 282 12.91 8.86 -24.98
N MET A 283 11.83 9.40 -24.40
CA MET A 283 11.49 10.82 -24.46
C MET A 283 12.60 11.69 -23.87
N VAL A 284 13.08 11.36 -22.67
CA VAL A 284 14.18 12.11 -22.02
C VAL A 284 15.45 12.01 -22.87
N THR A 285 15.78 10.84 -23.42
CA THR A 285 16.92 10.70 -24.34
C THR A 285 16.83 11.63 -25.55
N VAL A 286 15.66 11.71 -26.20
CA VAL A 286 15.46 12.59 -27.36
C VAL A 286 15.67 14.06 -26.98
N LEU A 287 15.15 14.48 -25.83
CA LEU A 287 15.32 15.86 -25.33
C LEU A 287 16.80 16.15 -25.00
N THR A 288 17.50 15.22 -24.36
CA THR A 288 18.91 15.35 -23.99
C THR A 288 19.81 15.40 -25.23
N LEU A 289 19.58 14.55 -26.22
CA LEU A 289 20.30 14.60 -27.50
C LEU A 289 20.02 15.91 -28.25
N ALA A 290 18.76 16.36 -28.28
CA ALA A 290 18.40 17.64 -28.89
C ALA A 290 19.13 18.80 -28.21
N ALA A 291 19.20 18.81 -26.88
CA ALA A 291 19.93 19.82 -26.12
C ALA A 291 21.45 19.79 -26.42
N TYR A 292 22.04 18.60 -26.55
CA TYR A 292 23.43 18.46 -26.94
C TYR A 292 23.72 19.11 -28.29
N PHE A 293 22.96 18.74 -29.32
CA PHE A 293 23.19 19.25 -30.68
C PHE A 293 22.84 20.75 -30.80
N ILE A 294 21.82 21.23 -30.09
CA ILE A 294 21.52 22.67 -30.02
C ILE A 294 22.70 23.41 -29.37
N GLY A 295 23.26 22.90 -28.28
CA GLY A 295 24.44 23.48 -27.64
C GLY A 295 25.65 23.50 -28.55
N HIS A 296 25.90 22.39 -29.26
CA HIS A 296 26.99 22.29 -30.23
C HIS A 296 26.84 23.29 -31.39
N ARG A 297 25.62 23.46 -31.91
CA ARG A 297 25.34 24.46 -32.96
C ARG A 297 25.58 25.88 -32.46
N ILE A 298 25.20 26.18 -31.23
CA ILE A 298 25.42 27.51 -30.65
C ILE A 298 26.92 27.77 -30.45
N GLU A 299 27.70 26.74 -30.09
CA GLU A 299 29.15 26.82 -29.89
C GLU A 299 29.93 26.99 -31.20
N THR A 300 29.61 26.19 -32.23
CA THR A 300 30.43 26.08 -33.45
C THR A 300 29.80 26.71 -34.70
N GLY A 301 28.49 27.00 -34.66
CA GLY A 301 27.71 27.46 -35.80
C GLY A 301 27.27 26.34 -36.76
N ASN A 302 27.81 25.12 -36.63
CA ASN A 302 27.57 23.99 -37.50
C ASN A 302 26.83 22.84 -36.80
N TRP A 303 26.23 21.96 -37.59
CA TRP A 303 25.70 20.68 -37.09
C TRP A 303 26.72 19.58 -37.39
N GLU A 304 27.70 19.41 -36.53
CA GLU A 304 28.69 18.34 -36.64
C GLU A 304 28.52 17.33 -35.51
N ILE A 305 28.91 16.09 -35.77
CA ILE A 305 28.90 15.02 -34.77
C ILE A 305 30.30 14.93 -34.19
N THR A 306 30.56 15.77 -33.19
CA THR A 306 31.85 15.84 -32.48
C THR A 306 31.62 16.20 -31.02
N ASN A 307 32.67 16.10 -30.21
CA ASN A 307 32.61 16.44 -28.80
C ASN A 307 32.44 17.95 -28.61
N SER A 308 31.41 18.34 -27.87
CA SER A 308 31.08 19.73 -27.53
C SER A 308 31.00 19.91 -26.02
N ALA A 309 31.76 20.88 -25.48
CA ALA A 309 31.77 21.14 -24.04
C ALA A 309 30.49 21.86 -23.58
N VAL A 310 30.03 22.82 -24.38
CA VAL A 310 28.73 23.49 -24.19
C VAL A 310 27.58 22.51 -24.38
N GLY A 311 27.62 21.66 -25.41
CA GLY A 311 26.64 20.61 -25.66
C GLY A 311 26.54 19.61 -24.51
N THR A 312 27.68 19.17 -23.95
CA THR A 312 27.72 18.30 -22.77
C THR A 312 27.06 18.95 -21.56
N THR A 313 27.34 20.23 -21.31
CA THR A 313 26.76 20.96 -20.18
C THR A 313 25.25 21.19 -20.37
N MET A 314 24.80 21.49 -21.59
CA MET A 314 23.38 21.61 -21.92
C MET A 314 22.65 20.27 -21.83
N ALA A 315 23.27 19.16 -22.26
CA ALA A 315 22.72 17.82 -22.11
C ALA A 315 22.55 17.44 -20.64
N PHE A 316 23.58 17.67 -19.81
CA PHE A 316 23.52 17.44 -18.37
C PHE A 316 22.38 18.22 -17.71
N LEU A 317 22.30 19.53 -17.97
CA LEU A 317 21.25 20.38 -17.41
C LEU A 317 19.87 19.94 -17.90
N THR A 318 19.73 19.61 -19.20
CA THR A 318 18.44 19.18 -19.75
C THR A 318 17.98 17.86 -19.17
N MET A 319 18.87 16.87 -19.05
CA MET A 319 18.56 15.55 -18.48
C MET A 319 18.10 15.68 -17.02
N GLY A 320 18.94 16.26 -16.16
CA GLY A 320 18.60 16.40 -14.74
C GLY A 320 17.33 17.23 -14.51
N MET A 321 17.10 18.28 -15.30
CA MET A 321 15.88 19.09 -15.17
C MET A 321 14.66 18.38 -15.75
N ALA A 322 14.81 17.62 -16.83
CA ALA A 322 13.71 16.84 -17.41
C ALA A 322 13.23 15.78 -16.42
N GLU A 323 14.14 15.17 -15.67
CA GLU A 323 13.84 14.19 -14.61
C GLU A 323 13.11 14.83 -13.43
N ILE A 324 13.56 16.00 -12.98
CA ILE A 324 12.82 16.78 -11.98
C ILE A 324 11.41 17.11 -12.49
N PHE A 325 11.26 17.62 -13.71
CA PHE A 325 9.94 17.89 -14.28
C PHE A 325 9.09 16.63 -14.43
N HIS A 326 9.71 15.51 -14.79
CA HIS A 326 9.06 14.21 -14.91
C HIS A 326 8.56 13.69 -13.56
N SER A 327 9.30 13.92 -12.48
CA SER A 327 8.87 13.55 -11.13
C SER A 327 7.51 14.19 -10.77
N PHE A 328 7.23 15.42 -11.22
CA PHE A 328 5.92 16.05 -11.04
C PHE A 328 4.81 15.32 -11.82
N ASN A 329 5.12 14.81 -13.01
CA ASN A 329 4.17 14.00 -13.75
C ASN A 329 3.88 12.67 -13.03
N LEU A 330 4.86 12.08 -12.34
CA LEU A 330 4.70 10.79 -11.66
C LEU A 330 3.94 10.84 -10.33
N ARG A 331 3.55 12.04 -9.86
CA ARG A 331 2.69 12.21 -8.68
C ARG A 331 1.37 11.42 -8.76
N SER A 332 0.84 11.25 -9.97
CA SER A 332 -0.27 10.33 -10.25
C SER A 332 0.05 9.51 -11.49
N GLN A 333 -0.19 8.19 -11.42
CA GLN A 333 0.09 7.28 -12.54
C GLN A 333 -0.78 7.59 -13.77
N ARG A 334 -2.07 7.87 -13.57
CA ARG A 334 -3.04 8.10 -14.66
C ARG A 334 -3.76 9.45 -14.56
N GLY A 335 -3.78 10.07 -13.37
CA GLY A 335 -4.37 11.40 -13.14
C GLY A 335 -3.57 12.52 -13.79
N SER A 336 -4.26 13.62 -14.11
CA SER A 336 -3.64 14.82 -14.67
C SER A 336 -3.11 15.71 -13.56
N LEU A 337 -1.91 16.24 -13.75
CA LEU A 337 -1.28 17.23 -12.87
C LEU A 337 -2.17 18.45 -12.67
N PHE A 338 -2.82 18.94 -13.73
CA PHE A 338 -3.70 20.11 -13.68
C PHE A 338 -5.03 19.90 -12.95
N THR A 339 -5.42 18.64 -12.72
CA THR A 339 -6.65 18.29 -12.00
C THR A 339 -6.37 17.86 -10.56
N MET A 340 -5.09 17.72 -10.18
CA MET A 340 -4.71 17.38 -8.83
C MET A 340 -4.87 18.60 -7.92
N GLY A 341 -5.81 18.52 -6.97
CA GLY A 341 -6.02 19.53 -5.94
C GLY A 341 -5.02 19.47 -4.77
N SER A 342 -3.99 18.62 -4.85
CA SER A 342 -2.96 18.47 -3.81
C SER A 342 -1.60 18.94 -4.29
N PHE A 343 -0.83 19.55 -3.39
CA PHE A 343 0.57 19.91 -3.60
C PHE A 343 1.48 19.04 -2.73
N ASN A 344 2.58 18.56 -3.31
CA ASN A 344 3.63 17.87 -2.59
C ASN A 344 4.78 18.85 -2.36
N THR A 345 4.80 19.49 -1.18
CA THR A 345 5.81 20.48 -0.82
C THR A 345 7.20 19.87 -0.75
N ALA A 346 7.32 18.61 -0.33
CA ALA A 346 8.60 17.90 -0.31
C ALA A 346 9.17 17.74 -1.72
N LEU A 347 8.31 17.49 -2.72
CA LEU A 347 8.74 17.36 -4.12
C LEU A 347 9.18 18.70 -4.70
N LEU A 348 8.44 19.77 -4.38
CA LEU A 348 8.82 21.12 -4.80
C LEU A 348 10.16 21.55 -4.17
N LEU A 349 10.35 21.29 -2.88
CA LEU A 349 11.59 21.60 -2.18
C LEU A 349 12.75 20.74 -2.70
N GLY A 350 12.52 19.43 -2.89
CA GLY A 350 13.52 18.50 -3.41
C GLY A 350 13.95 18.85 -4.84
N GLY A 351 12.99 19.21 -5.70
CA GLY A 351 13.27 19.72 -7.04
C GLY A 351 14.05 21.05 -7.02
N LEU A 352 13.67 21.98 -6.13
CA LEU A 352 14.38 23.26 -5.98
C LEU A 352 15.82 23.06 -5.50
N ILE A 353 16.05 22.20 -4.50
CA ILE A 353 17.40 21.86 -4.02
C ILE A 353 18.22 21.24 -5.15
N SER A 354 17.66 20.29 -5.88
CA SER A 354 18.33 19.62 -7.02
C SER A 354 18.68 20.60 -8.14
N PHE A 355 17.78 21.54 -8.45
CA PHE A 355 18.02 22.64 -9.39
C PHE A 355 19.15 23.57 -8.94
N LEU A 356 19.13 24.00 -7.67
CA LEU A 356 20.15 24.88 -7.12
C LEU A 356 21.54 24.22 -7.10
N LEU A 357 21.61 22.95 -6.69
CA LEU A 357 22.86 22.18 -6.68
C LEU A 357 23.39 21.94 -8.10
N SER A 358 22.50 21.63 -9.06
CA SER A 358 22.88 21.46 -10.48
C SER A 358 23.36 22.76 -11.10
N THR A 359 22.79 23.89 -10.71
CA THR A 359 23.27 25.21 -11.13
C THR A 359 24.60 25.55 -10.47
N ALA A 360 24.76 25.22 -9.20
CA ALA A 360 25.99 25.45 -8.45
C ALA A 360 27.18 24.67 -9.05
N VAL A 361 27.01 23.41 -9.44
CA VAL A 361 28.11 22.62 -10.05
C VAL A 361 28.55 23.15 -11.43
N ILE A 362 27.66 23.85 -12.15
CA ILE A 362 27.98 24.45 -13.46
C ILE A 362 28.74 25.78 -13.30
N TYR A 363 28.37 26.62 -12.32
CA TYR A 363 28.88 27.99 -12.21
C TYR A 363 29.92 28.22 -11.11
N LEU A 364 30.01 27.37 -10.07
CA LEU A 364 30.98 27.56 -8.99
C LEU A 364 32.41 27.23 -9.47
N PRO A 365 33.35 28.19 -9.38
CA PRO A 365 34.74 27.95 -9.75
C PRO A 365 35.34 26.80 -8.92
N GLY A 366 36.02 25.88 -9.58
CA GLY A 366 36.62 24.69 -8.95
C GLY A 366 35.72 23.45 -9.06
N LEU A 367 34.42 23.58 -8.78
CA LEU A 367 33.45 22.50 -9.01
C LEU A 367 33.23 22.30 -10.52
N ASN A 368 32.99 23.37 -11.26
CA ASN A 368 32.81 23.29 -12.71
C ASN A 368 34.00 22.63 -13.40
N ALA A 369 35.24 22.98 -13.01
CA ALA A 369 36.47 22.42 -13.53
C ALA A 369 36.64 20.93 -13.15
N ALA A 370 36.32 20.56 -11.90
CA ALA A 370 36.38 19.17 -11.44
C ALA A 370 35.43 18.25 -12.21
N PHE A 371 34.26 18.74 -12.59
CA PHE A 371 33.27 18.01 -13.38
C PHE A 371 33.43 18.21 -14.89
N GLY A 372 34.25 19.16 -15.34
CA GLY A 372 34.47 19.47 -16.76
C GLY A 372 33.26 20.14 -17.42
N PHE A 373 32.56 21.02 -16.69
CA PHE A 373 31.47 21.84 -17.22
C PHE A 373 31.96 23.20 -17.68
N GLU A 374 31.32 23.71 -18.74
CA GLU A 374 31.52 25.07 -19.24
C GLU A 374 30.36 25.98 -18.81
N PRO A 375 30.63 27.20 -18.29
CA PRO A 375 29.58 28.13 -17.92
C PRO A 375 28.66 28.46 -19.11
N LEU A 376 27.36 28.22 -18.94
CA LEU A 376 26.37 28.52 -19.98
C LEU A 376 26.01 30.01 -19.98
N THR A 377 25.79 30.56 -21.17
CA THR A 377 25.12 31.86 -21.33
C THR A 377 23.65 31.75 -20.92
N ALA A 378 23.02 32.88 -20.57
CA ALA A 378 21.60 32.90 -20.18
C ALA A 378 20.67 32.30 -21.25
N GLY A 379 20.97 32.51 -22.53
CA GLY A 379 20.20 31.94 -23.64
C GLY A 379 20.32 30.42 -23.75
N GLN A 380 21.53 29.87 -23.61
CA GLN A 380 21.77 28.42 -23.61
C GLN A 380 21.11 27.75 -22.40
N TYR A 381 21.24 28.36 -21.22
CA TYR A 381 20.63 27.86 -19.99
C TYR A 381 19.11 27.84 -20.09
N LEU A 382 18.50 28.92 -20.58
CA LEU A 382 17.05 28.98 -20.80
C LEU A 382 16.58 27.96 -21.85
N ALA A 383 17.33 27.76 -22.94
CA ALA A 383 17.01 26.76 -23.95
C ALA A 383 16.99 25.33 -23.36
N ALA A 384 17.99 24.98 -22.55
CA ALA A 384 18.04 23.70 -21.85
C ALA A 384 16.84 23.50 -20.90
N LEU A 385 16.49 24.53 -20.11
CA LEU A 385 15.32 24.49 -19.23
C LEU A 385 14.00 24.35 -19.99
N LEU A 386 13.84 25.05 -21.10
CA LEU A 386 12.62 24.95 -21.92
C LEU A 386 12.48 23.56 -22.55
N LEU A 387 13.59 22.96 -23.01
CA LEU A 387 13.59 21.58 -23.51
C LEU A 387 13.20 20.60 -22.41
N ALA A 388 13.78 20.74 -21.21
CA ALA A 388 13.43 19.93 -20.06
C ALA A 388 11.94 20.06 -19.68
N ALA A 389 11.40 21.29 -19.71
CA ALA A 389 10.02 21.57 -19.38
C ALA A 389 9.01 20.93 -20.36
N LEU A 390 9.41 20.60 -21.59
CA LEU A 390 8.56 19.88 -22.56
C LEU A 390 8.12 18.49 -22.07
N THR A 391 8.84 17.92 -21.11
CA THR A 391 8.47 16.66 -20.45
C THR A 391 7.05 16.70 -19.86
N ILE A 392 6.64 17.84 -19.28
CA ILE A 392 5.30 18.00 -18.67
C ILE A 392 4.18 17.88 -19.73
N PRO A 393 4.10 18.74 -20.75
CA PRO A 393 3.03 18.65 -21.74
C PRO A 393 3.04 17.34 -22.52
N VAL A 394 4.22 16.76 -22.81
CA VAL A 394 4.30 15.46 -23.51
C VAL A 394 3.66 14.35 -22.68
N VAL A 395 4.02 14.23 -21.39
CA VAL A 395 3.46 13.18 -20.53
C VAL A 395 1.97 13.41 -20.26
N GLU A 396 1.52 14.66 -20.10
CA GLU A 396 0.09 14.94 -19.94
C GLU A 396 -0.72 14.58 -21.20
N CYS A 397 -0.17 14.80 -22.40
CA CYS A 397 -0.79 14.32 -23.64
C CYS A 397 -0.92 12.78 -23.64
N VAL A 398 0.14 12.06 -23.27
CA VAL A 398 0.12 10.59 -23.18
C VAL A 398 -0.94 10.12 -22.21
N LYS A 399 -0.97 10.69 -20.99
CA LYS A 399 -1.98 10.36 -19.98
C LYS A 399 -3.41 10.65 -20.44
N PHE A 400 -3.62 11.76 -21.16
CA PHE A 400 -4.93 12.08 -21.74
C PHE A 400 -5.43 10.98 -22.68
N PHE A 401 -4.59 10.49 -23.59
CA PHE A 401 -4.94 9.38 -24.47
C PHE A 401 -5.15 8.08 -23.69
N GLN A 402 -4.27 7.74 -22.74
CA GLN A 402 -4.41 6.56 -21.90
C GLN A 402 -5.75 6.54 -21.14
N ARG A 403 -6.16 7.67 -20.54
CA ARG A 403 -7.47 7.81 -19.88
C ARG A 403 -8.62 7.59 -20.86
N ARG A 404 -8.54 8.16 -22.06
CA ARG A 404 -9.58 8.02 -23.10
C ARG A 404 -9.72 6.57 -23.58
N PHE A 405 -8.61 5.85 -23.76
CA PHE A 405 -8.62 4.44 -24.14
C PHE A 405 -9.16 3.54 -23.02
N ALA A 406 -8.77 3.79 -21.77
CA ALA A 406 -9.27 3.04 -20.62
C ALA A 406 -10.79 3.18 -20.46
N ARG A 407 -11.31 4.41 -20.59
CA ARG A 407 -12.77 4.67 -20.53
C ARG A 407 -13.53 3.94 -21.63
N ARG A 408 -13.04 3.98 -22.87
CA ARG A 408 -13.66 3.27 -23.99
C ARG A 408 -13.69 1.75 -23.81
N ARG A 409 -12.68 1.17 -23.17
CA ARG A 409 -12.63 -0.26 -22.83
C ARG A 409 -13.56 -0.65 -21.67
N ALA A 410 -13.92 0.29 -20.81
CA ALA A 410 -14.88 0.06 -19.74
C ALA A 410 -16.33 0.24 -20.20
N GLU A 411 -16.55 1.02 -21.28
CA GLU A 411 -17.85 1.25 -21.91
C GLU A 411 -18.22 0.18 -22.96
N ALA A 412 -17.27 -0.64 -23.40
CA ALA A 412 -17.43 -1.74 -24.36
C ALA A 412 -17.33 -3.09 -23.64
#